data_AF-A0A5K1GI02-F1
#
_entry.id   AF-A0A5K1GI02-F1
#
_cell.length_a   1.000
_cell.length_b   1.000
_cell.length_c   1.000
_cell.angle_alpha   90.00
_cell.angle_beta   90.00
_cell.angle_gamma   90.00
#
_symmetry.space_group_name_H-M   'P 1'
#
loop_
_entity.id
_entity.type
_entity.pdbx_description
1 polymer ?
#
loop_
_entity_poly.entity_id
_entity_poly.type
_entity_poly.pdbx_seq_one_letter_code
_entity_poly.pdbx_strand_id
1 'polypeptide(L)' 'GWGLTVILGVPKMKPEVSAHYGLLLSGRTLKGTLFGGWKPKSELPKLVEMYLNK' A
#
# COMPACT_ATOMS: atom_id res chain seq x y z
N GLY A 1 -16.15 -11.28 1.85
CA GLY A 1 -14.96 -11.39 2.71
C GLY A 1 -14.25 -10.04 2.71
N TRP A 2 -13.74 -9.58 3.85
CA TRP A 2 -13.43 -8.16 4.10
C TRP A 2 -11.94 -7.84 3.86
N GLY A 3 -11.29 -8.60 2.98
CA GLY A 3 -9.85 -8.54 2.77
C GLY A 3 -9.42 -7.24 2.09
N LEU A 4 -8.30 -6.68 2.56
CA LEU A 4 -7.63 -5.54 1.94
C LEU A 4 -6.35 -6.03 1.23
N THR A 5 -6.24 -5.75 -0.06
CA THR A 5 -5.03 -5.99 -0.84
C THR A 5 -4.35 -4.66 -1.12
N VAL A 6 -3.06 -4.55 -0.78
CA VAL A 6 -2.25 -3.33 -0.99
C VAL A 6 -1.13 -3.63 -1.99
N ILE A 7 -1.12 -2.90 -3.11
CA ILE A 7 -0.05 -2.96 -4.11
C ILE A 7 1.08 -2.01 -3.70
N LEU A 8 2.28 -2.56 -3.56
CA LEU A 8 3.52 -1.83 -3.18
C LEU A 8 4.52 -1.68 -4.33
N GLY A 9 4.44 -2.55 -5.34
CA GLY A 9 5.40 -2.57 -6.45
C GLY A 9 5.21 -1.39 -7.41
N VAL A 10 6.33 -0.86 -7.92
CA VAL A 10 6.34 0.17 -8.97
C VAL A 10 6.66 -0.49 -10.32
N PRO A 11 5.67 -0.69 -11.20
CA PRO A 11 5.87 -1.27 -12.52
C PRO A 11 6.48 -0.26 -13.48
N LYS A 12 7.34 -0.73 -14.40
CA LYS A 12 8.14 0.13 -15.29
C LYS A 12 7.36 0.72 -16.46
N MET A 13 6.51 -0.05 -17.14
CA MET A 13 5.74 0.45 -18.28
C MET A 13 4.39 -0.26 -18.37
N LYS A 14 3.30 0.54 -18.39
CA LYS A 14 1.89 0.13 -18.58
C LYS A 14 1.51 -1.16 -17.83
N PRO A 15 1.51 -1.15 -16.48
CA PRO A 15 0.96 -2.27 -15.72
C PRO A 15 -0.54 -2.45 -15.99
N GLU A 16 -0.95 -3.69 -16.21
CA GLU A 16 -2.36 -4.08 -16.17
C GLU A 16 -2.56 -5.02 -14.98
N VAL A 17 -3.59 -4.75 -14.19
CA VAL A 17 -3.98 -5.58 -13.04
C VAL A 17 -5.35 -6.15 -13.32
N SER A 18 -5.40 -7.46 -13.53
CA SER A 18 -6.63 -8.21 -13.80
C SER A 18 -6.99 -9.05 -12.57
N ALA A 19 -8.24 -8.95 -12.14
CA ALA A 19 -8.80 -9.73 -11.05
C ALA A 19 -10.25 -10.09 -11.37
N HIS A 20 -10.73 -11.22 -10.84
CA HIS A 20 -12.14 -11.60 -11.00
C HIS A 20 -13.04 -10.56 -10.30
N TYR A 21 -14.00 -9.97 -11.03
CA TYR A 21 -14.87 -8.89 -10.53
C TYR A 21 -15.63 -9.28 -9.24
N GLY A 22 -15.98 -10.56 -9.09
CA GLY A 22 -16.60 -11.10 -7.87
C GLY A 22 -15.77 -10.86 -6.60
N LEU A 23 -14.46 -10.65 -6.71
CA LEU A 23 -13.62 -10.30 -5.56
C LEU A 23 -13.97 -8.91 -5.01
N LEU A 24 -14.16 -7.92 -5.88
CA LEU A 24 -14.55 -6.57 -5.48
C LEU A 24 -16.01 -6.55 -5.00
N LEU A 25 -16.90 -7.24 -5.72
CA LEU A 25 -18.31 -7.33 -5.32
C LEU A 25 -18.53 -8.07 -3.99
N SER A 26 -17.66 -9.02 -3.65
CA SER A 26 -17.71 -9.73 -2.37
C SER A 26 -17.17 -8.93 -1.17
N GLY A 27 -16.82 -7.66 -1.37
CA GLY A 27 -16.37 -6.73 -0.34
C GLY A 27 -14.85 -6.67 -0.12
N ARG A 28 -14.03 -7.25 -1.02
CA ARG A 28 -12.57 -7.06 -0.96
C ARG A 28 -12.20 -5.71 -1.55
N THR A 29 -11.21 -5.06 -0.95
CA THR A 29 -10.73 -3.75 -1.40
C THR A 29 -9.33 -3.87 -1.98
N LEU A 30 -9.10 -3.24 -3.13
CA LEU A 30 -7.78 -3.08 -3.73
C LEU A 30 -7.30 -1.64 -3.53
N LYS A 31 -6.15 -1.46 -2.87
CA LYS A 31 -5.49 -0.15 -2.68
C LYS A 31 -4.07 -0.19 -3.21
N GLY A 32 -3.57 0.96 -3.66
CA GLY A 32 -2.15 1.17 -3.94
C GLY A 32 -1.54 2.10 -2.90
N THR A 33 -0.25 1.96 -2.64
CA THR A 33 0.47 2.94 -1.82
C THR A 33 1.90 3.13 -2.29
N LEU A 34 2.35 4.38 -2.29
CA LEU A 34 3.73 4.76 -2.54
C LEU A 34 4.37 5.06 -1.18
N PHE A 35 5.55 4.48 -0.92
CA PHE A 35 6.26 4.63 0.37
C PHE A 35 5.40 4.24 1.60
N GLY A 36 4.50 3.26 1.45
CA GLY A 36 3.67 2.79 2.56
C GLY A 36 2.64 3.81 3.07
N GLY A 37 2.43 4.92 2.36
CA GLY A 37 1.50 6.00 2.75
C GLY A 37 2.16 7.06 3.62
N TRP A 38 3.48 7.02 3.73
CA TRP A 38 4.24 7.90 4.61
C TRP A 38 4.45 9.27 3.98
N LYS A 39 4.34 10.31 4.79
CA LYS A 39 4.76 11.67 4.47
C LYS A 39 6.25 11.82 4.78
N PRO A 40 7.15 11.83 3.78
CA PRO A 40 8.58 11.67 4.02
C PRO A 40 9.15 12.75 4.96
N LYS A 41 8.78 14.01 4.77
CA LYS A 41 9.33 15.12 5.56
C LYS A 41 8.93 15.10 7.05
N SER A 42 7.72 14.67 7.36
CA SER A 42 7.17 14.74 8.72
C SER A 42 7.25 13.43 9.49
N GLU A 43 7.22 12.29 8.79
CA GLU A 43 7.12 10.96 9.42
C GLU A 43 8.45 10.21 9.45
N LEU A 44 9.39 10.51 8.55
CA LEU A 44 10.75 9.92 8.62
C LEU A 44 11.48 10.25 9.92
N PRO A 45 11.50 11.51 10.42
CA PRO A 45 12.18 11.80 11.69
C PRO A 45 11.62 11.00 12.86
N LYS A 46 10.29 10.80 12.90
CA LYS A 46 9.62 9.99 13.92
C LYS A 46 10.00 8.52 13.85
N LEU A 47 10.16 7.96 12.64
CA LEU A 47 10.62 6.58 12.49
C LEU A 47 12.05 6.38 12.97
N VAL A 48 12.94 7.35 12.69
CA VAL A 48 14.31 7.32 13.17
C VAL A 48 14.35 7.39 14.70
N GLU A 49 13.55 8.26 15.29
CA GLU A 49 13.41 8.37 16.75
C GLU A 49 12.88 7.06 17.37
N MET A 50 11.86 6.44 16.78
CA MET A 50 11.35 5.12 17.22
C MET A 50 12.40 4.01 17.12
N TYR A 51 13.29 4.08 16.13
CA TYR A 51 14.38 3.11 15.97
C TYR A 51 15.50 3.32 16.99
N LEU A 52 15.87 4.57 17.28
CA LEU A 52 16.93 4.92 18.23
C LEU A 52 16.52 4.72 19.69
N ASN A 53 15.23 4.85 20.01
CA ASN A 53 14.68 4.63 21.35
C ASN A 53 14.41 3.15 21.68
N LYS A 54 15.08 2.23 20.99
CA LYS A 54 14.94 0.78 21.14
C LYS A 54 16.27 0.18 21.58
#